data_AF-A0A401PLQ6-F1
#
_entry.id   AF-A0A401PLQ6-F1
#
_cell.length_a   1.000
_cell.length_b   1.000
_cell.length_c   1.000
_cell.angle_alpha   90.00
_cell.angle_beta   90.00
_cell.angle_gamma   90.00
#
_symmetry.space_group_name_H-M   'P 1'
#
loop_
_entity.id
_entity.type
_entity.pdbx_description
1 polymer ?
#
loop_
_entity_poly.entity_id
_entity_poly.type
_entity_poly.pdbx_seq_one_letter_code
_entity_poly.pdbx_strand_id
1 'polypeptide(L)'
;DYDLSQLQQPDSLDPGLVKAPGIRRVDERPIGAEPQYPLRPTVPHPGDIGDFINEGLRAADNDPTAPPYDSLLVFDYEGSGSTAGSVSSLNSSSSGDHDYDYLNDWGPRFKKLADMYGGGEDD
;
A
#
# COMPACT_ATOMS: atom_id res chain seq x y z
N ASP A 1 -14.16 -9.57 8.25
CA ASP A 1 -14.19 -8.56 7.17
C ASP A 1 -13.08 -7.56 7.34
N TYR A 2 -12.40 -7.25 6.24
CA TYR A 2 -11.36 -6.22 6.21
C TYR A 2 -12.02 -4.87 5.90
N ASP A 3 -11.74 -3.87 6.72
CA ASP A 3 -12.28 -2.53 6.53
C ASP A 3 -11.41 -1.72 5.56
N LEU A 4 -11.89 -1.56 4.32
CA LEU A 4 -11.21 -0.81 3.25
C LEU A 4 -11.20 0.69 3.51
N SER A 5 -11.95 1.21 4.50
CA SER A 5 -11.91 2.62 4.85
C SER A 5 -10.55 3.05 5.40
N GLN A 6 -9.77 2.11 5.97
CA GLN A 6 -8.42 2.39 6.47
C GLN A 6 -7.40 2.68 5.37
N LEU A 7 -7.70 2.29 4.13
CA LEU A 7 -6.86 2.59 2.96
C LEU A 7 -7.14 3.99 2.39
N GLN A 8 -8.17 4.69 2.89
CA GLN A 8 -8.49 6.05 2.52
C GLN A 8 -7.74 7.02 3.46
N GLN A 9 -7.06 8.04 2.90
CA GLN A 9 -6.32 9.03 3.69
C GLN A 9 -7.29 9.72 4.69
N PRO A 10 -7.12 9.55 6.01
CA PRO A 10 -8.08 10.02 7.00
C PRO A 10 -8.10 11.56 7.14
N ASP A 11 -6.95 12.21 6.88
CA ASP A 11 -6.77 13.66 7.09
C ASP A 11 -7.23 14.53 5.92
N SER A 12 -7.67 13.93 4.81
CA SER A 12 -8.04 14.66 3.59
C SER A 12 -9.50 15.13 3.58
N LEU A 13 -10.21 15.02 4.72
CA LEU A 13 -11.63 15.33 4.86
C LEU A 13 -11.82 16.71 5.50
N ASP A 14 -11.78 17.76 4.67
CA ASP A 14 -12.26 19.09 5.10
C ASP A 14 -13.81 19.07 5.10
N PRO A 15 -14.52 19.39 6.22
CA PRO A 15 -15.97 19.20 6.35
C PRO A 15 -16.86 20.04 5.43
N GLY A 16 -16.28 20.90 4.58
CA GLY A 16 -17.00 21.87 3.74
C GLY A 16 -17.12 21.50 2.25
N LEU A 17 -16.47 20.44 1.78
CA LEU A 17 -16.45 20.08 0.35
C LEU A 17 -17.10 18.71 0.14
N VAL A 18 -18.27 18.68 -0.48
CA VAL A 18 -19.03 17.47 -0.90
C VAL A 18 -18.31 16.59 -1.94
N LYS A 19 -17.00 16.74 -2.08
CA LYS A 19 -16.15 15.86 -2.87
C LYS A 19 -14.92 15.60 -2.02
N ALA A 20 -14.98 14.52 -1.24
CA ALA A 20 -13.78 13.94 -0.66
C ALA A 20 -12.72 13.86 -1.78
N PRO A 21 -11.45 14.22 -1.55
CA PRO A 21 -10.36 13.70 -2.36
C PRO A 21 -10.16 12.22 -1.96
N GLY A 22 -11.27 11.47 -1.93
CA GLY A 22 -11.35 10.09 -1.51
C GLY A 22 -11.29 9.24 -2.75
N ILE A 23 -10.30 8.35 -2.79
CA ILE A 23 -10.14 7.21 -3.71
C ILE A 23 -10.43 7.60 -5.17
N ARG A 24 -9.36 7.74 -5.97
CA ARG A 24 -9.50 7.95 -7.42
C ARG A 24 -10.27 6.77 -8.01
N ARG A 25 -11.56 6.99 -8.29
CA ARG A 25 -12.42 6.05 -9.01
C ARG A 25 -12.20 6.23 -10.50
N VAL A 26 -11.89 5.14 -11.18
CA VAL A 26 -11.75 5.11 -12.63
C VAL A 26 -12.70 4.07 -13.18
N ASP A 27 -13.70 4.50 -13.94
CA ASP A 27 -14.62 3.59 -14.62
C ASP A 27 -13.93 3.06 -15.88
N GLU A 28 -13.87 1.74 -16.05
CA GLU A 28 -13.13 1.10 -17.14
C GLU A 28 -14.09 0.43 -18.12
N ARG A 29 -14.13 0.94 -19.36
CA ARG A 29 -14.95 0.35 -20.41
C ARG A 29 -14.34 -0.99 -20.87
N PRO A 30 -15.13 -2.07 -21.02
CA PRO A 30 -14.63 -3.33 -21.55
C PRO A 30 -13.98 -3.17 -22.94
N ILE A 31 -12.74 -3.65 -23.11
CA ILE A 31 -11.94 -3.49 -24.34
C ILE A 31 -12.35 -4.50 -25.44
N GLY A 32 -13.16 -5.51 -25.12
CA GLY A 32 -13.23 -6.76 -25.89
C GLY A 32 -14.42 -7.01 -26.82
N ALA A 33 -15.49 -6.21 -26.79
CA ALA A 33 -16.69 -6.54 -27.57
C ALA A 33 -17.37 -5.28 -28.11
N GLU A 34 -17.25 -4.98 -29.40
CA GLU A 34 -18.15 -4.02 -30.02
C GLU A 34 -19.52 -4.67 -30.25
N PRO A 35 -20.63 -3.98 -29.92
CA PRO A 35 -21.97 -4.49 -30.22
C PRO A 35 -22.16 -4.64 -31.74
N GLN A 36 -22.48 -5.85 -32.18
CA GLN A 36 -22.80 -6.13 -33.57
C GLN A 36 -24.28 -5.84 -33.83
N TYR A 37 -24.54 -4.64 -34.35
CA TYR A 37 -25.86 -4.26 -34.83
C TYR A 37 -26.10 -4.77 -36.25
N PRO A 38 -27.34 -5.18 -36.58
CA PRO A 38 -27.70 -5.57 -37.93
C PRO A 38 -27.50 -4.41 -38.91
N LEU A 39 -26.94 -4.70 -40.07
CA LEU A 39 -26.78 -3.74 -41.14
C LEU A 39 -28.10 -3.54 -41.86
N ARG A 40 -28.47 -2.27 -42.11
CA ARG A 40 -29.71 -1.97 -42.83
C ARG A 40 -29.60 -2.48 -44.27
N PRO A 41 -30.55 -3.29 -44.76
CA PRO A 41 -30.57 -3.74 -46.15
C PRO A 41 -30.60 -2.55 -47.12
N THR A 42 -29.80 -2.61 -48.18
CA THR A 42 -29.68 -1.53 -49.18
C THR A 42 -30.87 -1.44 -50.13
N VAL A 43 -31.70 -2.49 -50.19
CA VAL A 43 -32.91 -2.54 -51.01
C VAL A 43 -34.14 -2.48 -50.09
N PRO A 44 -34.89 -1.38 -50.05
CA PRO A 44 -36.06 -1.26 -49.17
C PRO A 44 -37.18 -2.19 -49.65
N HIS A 45 -37.47 -3.25 -48.90
CA HIS A 45 -38.68 -4.05 -49.09
C HIS A 45 -39.70 -3.75 -47.98
N PRO A 46 -40.98 -3.56 -48.32
CA PRO A 46 -42.05 -3.35 -47.35
C PRO A 46 -42.36 -4.67 -46.63
N GLY A 47 -41.61 -4.94 -45.56
CA GLY A 47 -41.72 -6.14 -44.72
C GLY A 47 -40.52 -6.27 -43.78
N ASP A 48 -39.33 -5.92 -44.26
CA ASP A 48 -38.05 -6.18 -43.59
C ASP A 48 -37.77 -5.21 -42.42
N ILE A 49 -38.51 -4.10 -42.31
CA ILE A 49 -38.27 -3.08 -41.29
C ILE A 49 -38.57 -3.57 -39.87
N GLY A 50 -39.58 -4.44 -39.72
CA GLY A 50 -39.97 -5.00 -38.42
C GLY A 50 -38.88 -5.92 -37.86
N ASP A 51 -38.37 -6.80 -38.71
CA ASP A 51 -37.30 -7.74 -38.35
C ASP A 51 -35.99 -7.00 -38.07
N PHE A 52 -35.67 -5.99 -38.89
CA PHE A 52 -34.50 -5.12 -38.66
C PHE A 52 -34.56 -4.42 -37.29
N ILE A 53 -35.72 -3.86 -36.92
CA ILE A 53 -35.89 -3.21 -35.61
C ILE A 53 -35.80 -4.24 -34.48
N ASN A 54 -36.44 -5.39 -34.60
CA ASN A 54 -36.41 -6.44 -33.57
C ASN A 54 -34.99 -6.99 -33.35
N GLU A 55 -34.26 -7.23 -34.44
CA GLU A 55 -32.88 -7.70 -34.36
C GLU A 55 -31.96 -6.62 -33.75
N GLY A 56 -32.14 -5.35 -34.15
CA GLY A 56 -31.39 -4.23 -33.59
C GLY A 56 -31.68 -4.00 -32.11
N LEU A 57 -32.92 -4.15 -31.68
CA LEU A 57 -33.32 -4.06 -30.28
C LEU A 57 -32.68 -5.19 -29.46
N ARG A 58 -32.75 -6.43 -29.95
CA ARG A 58 -32.11 -7.57 -29.29
C ARG A 58 -30.60 -7.38 -29.18
N ALA A 59 -29.95 -6.81 -30.19
CA ALA A 59 -28.53 -6.49 -30.15
C ALA A 59 -28.21 -5.40 -29.11
N ALA A 60 -29.05 -4.36 -29.01
CA ALA A 60 -28.89 -3.28 -28.02
C ALA A 60 -29.06 -3.78 -26.58
N ASP A 61 -30.10 -4.58 -26.32
CA ASP A 61 -30.43 -5.07 -24.98
C ASP A 61 -29.37 -6.06 -24.43
N ASN A 62 -28.60 -6.70 -25.31
CA ASN A 62 -27.57 -7.65 -24.96
C ASN A 62 -26.14 -7.08 -25.16
N ASP A 63 -26.01 -5.76 -25.31
CA ASP A 63 -24.71 -5.10 -25.49
C ASP A 63 -23.88 -5.16 -24.19
N PRO A 64 -22.77 -5.91 -24.15
CA PRO A 64 -21.93 -6.03 -22.96
C PRO A 64 -21.11 -4.76 -22.67
N THR A 65 -21.12 -3.78 -23.57
CA THR A 65 -20.48 -2.46 -23.37
C THR A 65 -21.45 -1.39 -22.91
N ALA A 66 -22.71 -1.76 -22.63
CA ALA A 66 -23.65 -0.90 -21.96
C ALA A 66 -23.20 -0.68 -20.49
N PRO A 67 -23.32 0.54 -19.94
CA PRO A 67 -23.08 0.81 -18.51
C PRO A 67 -24.05 0.05 -17.58
N PRO A 68 -23.73 -0.11 -16.28
CA PRO A 68 -22.57 0.45 -15.58
C PRO A 68 -21.28 -0.33 -15.85
N TYR A 69 -20.16 0.40 -15.88
CA TYR A 69 -18.83 -0.20 -16.00
C TYR A 69 -18.27 -0.59 -14.64
N ASP A 70 -17.31 -1.52 -14.67
CA ASP A 70 -16.49 -1.80 -13.51
C ASP A 70 -15.66 -0.56 -13.15
N SER A 71 -15.40 -0.36 -11.86
CA SER A 71 -14.62 0.77 -11.37
C SER A 71 -13.41 0.29 -10.57
N LEU A 72 -12.26 0.88 -10.85
CA LEU A 72 -11.04 0.70 -10.06
C LEU A 72 -11.01 1.71 -8.92
N LEU A 73 -10.64 1.24 -7.73
CA LEU A 73 -10.40 2.06 -6.55
C LEU A 73 -8.89 2.14 -6.31
N VAL A 74 -8.29 3.30 -6.50
CA VAL A 74 -6.85 3.48 -6.26
C VAL A 74 -6.61 3.85 -4.81
N PHE A 75 -5.79 3.05 -4.13
CA PHE A 75 -5.34 3.27 -2.76
C PHE A 75 -3.83 3.51 -2.74
N ASP A 76 -3.43 4.67 -2.24
CA ASP A 76 -2.04 5.14 -2.17
C ASP A 76 -1.69 5.71 -0.78
N TYR A 77 -2.52 5.42 0.23
CA TYR A 77 -2.25 5.83 1.61
C TYR A 77 -1.18 4.94 2.25
N GLU A 78 0.01 5.50 2.46
CA GLU A 78 1.15 4.83 3.10
C GLU A 78 1.09 4.87 4.64
N GLY A 79 0.24 5.72 5.21
CA GLY A 79 0.23 6.04 6.64
C GLY A 79 0.78 7.43 6.92
N SER A 80 0.86 7.79 8.20
CA SER A 80 1.24 9.14 8.66
C SER A 80 2.69 9.22 9.18
N GLY A 81 3.51 8.20 8.94
CA GLY A 81 4.92 8.20 9.38
C GLY A 81 5.07 8.08 10.91
N SER A 82 4.28 7.21 11.55
CA SER A 82 4.36 6.97 12.99
C SER A 82 5.76 6.53 13.41
N THR A 83 6.30 7.15 14.46
CA THR A 83 7.53 6.70 15.11
C THR A 83 7.33 5.28 15.64
N ALA A 84 8.29 4.38 15.39
CA ALA A 84 8.23 2.96 15.77
C ALA A 84 8.23 2.67 17.29
N GLY A 85 7.91 3.65 18.13
CA GLY A 85 8.09 3.59 19.58
C GLY A 85 9.57 3.46 19.96
N SER A 86 9.82 2.98 21.18
CA SER A 86 11.16 2.67 21.66
C SER A 86 11.50 1.21 21.38
N VAL A 87 12.59 0.96 20.67
CA VAL A 87 13.16 -0.38 20.53
C VAL A 87 14.00 -0.72 21.75
N SER A 88 14.03 -2.00 22.15
CA SER A 88 14.88 -2.45 23.24
C SER A 88 16.35 -2.26 22.88
N SER A 89 17.14 -1.73 23.81
CA SER A 89 18.58 -1.61 23.60
C SER A 89 19.22 -3.00 23.51
N LEU A 90 20.23 -3.16 22.65
CA LEU A 90 21.02 -4.40 22.50
C LEU A 90 22.01 -4.62 23.66
N ASN A 91 21.82 -3.98 24.81
CA ASN A 91 22.74 -4.07 25.93
C ASN A 91 22.93 -5.53 26.34
N SER A 92 24.10 -6.08 26.03
CA SER A 92 24.57 -7.29 26.69
C SER A 92 24.85 -6.94 28.15
N SER A 93 24.39 -7.78 29.08
CA SER A 93 24.62 -7.59 30.52
C SER A 93 26.11 -7.34 30.77
N SER A 94 26.47 -6.13 31.18
CA SER A 94 27.84 -5.77 31.58
C SER A 94 28.08 -6.23 33.01
N SER A 95 27.93 -7.52 33.26
CA SER A 95 28.45 -8.20 34.45
C SER A 95 29.68 -9.00 34.02
N GLY A 96 30.59 -8.33 33.32
CA GLY A 96 31.89 -8.90 32.95
C GLY A 96 32.82 -8.86 34.16
N ASP A 97 33.75 -9.80 34.19
CA ASP A 97 34.77 -9.87 35.23
C ASP A 97 35.62 -8.60 35.23
N HIS A 98 35.82 -7.99 36.39
CA HIS A 98 36.61 -6.77 36.56
C HIS A 98 38.09 -7.12 36.81
N ASP A 99 38.60 -8.15 36.14
CA ASP A 99 39.98 -8.59 36.24
C ASP A 99 40.85 -7.79 35.27
N TYR A 100 41.71 -6.94 35.82
CA TYR A 100 42.57 -6.04 35.04
C TYR A 100 44.05 -6.47 35.04
N ASP A 101 44.35 -7.74 35.32
CA ASP A 101 45.72 -8.27 35.45
C ASP A 101 46.59 -8.05 34.20
N TYR A 102 45.97 -7.98 33.02
CA TYR A 102 46.64 -7.67 31.76
C TYR A 102 47.31 -6.28 31.73
N LEU A 103 46.94 -5.36 32.63
CA LEU A 103 47.60 -4.05 32.75
C LEU A 103 49.06 -4.18 33.17
N ASN A 104 49.42 -5.24 33.89
CA ASN A 104 50.81 -5.49 34.31
C ASN A 104 51.75 -5.69 33.11
N ASP A 105 51.22 -6.26 32.02
CA ASP A 105 52.01 -6.59 30.83
C ASP A 105 52.12 -5.44 29.82
N TRP A 106 51.38 -4.33 30.01
CA TRP A 106 51.37 -3.19 29.07
C TRP A 106 52.57 -2.24 29.24
N GLY A 107 53.42 -2.47 30.26
CA GLY A 107 54.66 -1.76 30.48
C GLY A 107 54.54 -0.47 31.31
N PRO A 108 55.65 0.28 31.50
CA PRO A 108 55.79 1.27 32.58
C PRO A 108 54.84 2.46 32.49
N ARG A 109 54.31 2.77 31.30
CA ARG A 109 53.31 3.84 31.12
C ARG A 109 51.96 3.49 31.77
N PHE A 110 51.65 2.21 31.92
CA PHE A 110 50.40 1.71 32.49
C PHE A 110 50.55 1.25 33.95
N LYS A 111 51.76 1.33 34.52
CA LYS A 111 52.04 0.91 35.90
C LYS A 111 51.05 1.49 36.90
N LYS A 112 50.76 2.79 36.83
CA LYS A 112 49.80 3.43 37.75
C LYS A 112 48.39 2.83 37.64
N LEU A 113 47.97 2.41 36.45
CA LEU A 113 46.66 1.75 36.27
C LEU A 113 46.71 0.31 36.79
N ALA A 114 47.81 -0.41 36.54
CA ALA A 114 48.03 -1.74 37.09
C ALA A 114 48.02 -1.73 38.64
N ASP A 115 48.71 -0.76 39.25
CA ASP A 115 48.74 -0.59 40.71
C ASP A 115 47.34 -0.31 41.29
N MET A 116 46.48 0.44 40.57
CA MET A 116 45.13 0.77 41.06
C MET A 116 44.07 -0.33 40.83
N TYR A 117 44.25 -1.20 39.83
CA TYR A 117 43.23 -2.14 39.38
C TYR A 117 43.66 -3.62 39.38
N GLY A 118 44.94 -3.92 39.59
CA GLY A 118 45.54 -5.26 39.51
C GLY A 118 45.69 -5.99 40.84
N GLY A 119 44.88 -5.65 41.86
CA GLY A 119 44.77 -6.46 43.08
C GLY A 119 46.03 -6.55 43.95
N GLY A 120 46.69 -5.43 44.22
CA GLY A 120 47.75 -5.37 45.24
C GLY A 120 47.16 -5.18 46.63
N GLU A 121 47.09 -6.26 47.41
CA GLU A 121 46.89 -6.19 48.86
C GLU A 121 48.14 -5.53 49.48
N ASP A 122 47.96 -4.33 50.05
CA ASP A 122 48.99 -3.67 50.86
C ASP A 122 49.19 -4.49 52.16
N ASP A 123 50.36 -5.13 52.33
CA ASP A 123 50.91 -5.56 53.63
C ASP A 123 51.94 -4.55 54.15
#